data_AF-A0A8H3BTH7-F1
#
_entry.id   AF-A0A8H3BTH7-F1
#
_cell.length_a   1.000
_cell.length_b   1.000
_cell.length_c   1.000
_cell.angle_alpha   90.00
_cell.angle_beta   90.00
_cell.angle_gamma   90.00
#
_symmetry.space_group_name_H-M   'P 1'
#
loop_
_entity.id
_entity.type
_entity.pdbx_description
1 polymer ?
#
loop_
_entity_poly.entity_id
_entity_poly.type
_entity_poly.pdbx_seq_one_letter_code
_entity_poly.pdbx_strand_id
1 'polypeptide(L)'
;MSNNSSSLGGKQAQNEETSSLTERRNRNSKQPINRLPDDILARIFLVTTGVSIRPRGAYRFTLFQDVAIQVCSRWMNVALASPTLWTHIHIREHLDDDDVALWVSRAGRDALLDIEVDILEPYCGVAFFDITDWAEKEHHVARIFKYFCSLKAGPQRWRSLSLSILQPEPLYKFIQLLNKQPAPNLRHLYVQFALKPLTE
;
A
#
# COMPACT_ATOMS: atom_id res chain seq x y z
N MET A 1 -51.00 28.04 -32.96
CA MET A 1 -49.60 27.69 -33.23
C MET A 1 -48.82 28.07 -31.98
N SER A 2 -48.60 27.12 -31.05
CA SER A 2 -47.40 26.26 -30.99
C SER A 2 -46.19 27.10 -30.50
N ASN A 3 -45.48 26.81 -29.41
CA ASN A 3 -45.28 25.57 -28.65
C ASN A 3 -44.84 25.93 -27.22
N ASN A 4 -45.26 25.14 -26.22
CA ASN A 4 -44.66 25.09 -24.89
C ASN A 4 -44.33 23.62 -24.60
N SER A 5 -43.05 23.28 -24.73
CA SER A 5 -42.43 21.97 -24.45
C SER A 5 -40.94 22.27 -24.39
N SER A 6 -40.15 21.94 -23.36
CA SER A 6 -40.10 20.72 -22.57
C SER A 6 -39.13 20.94 -21.38
N SER A 7 -39.52 20.58 -20.15
CA SER A 7 -38.61 20.51 -18.98
C SER A 7 -39.10 19.48 -17.95
N LEU A 8 -39.32 18.25 -18.40
CA LEU A 8 -39.82 17.14 -17.55
C LEU A 8 -38.87 15.92 -17.53
N GLY A 9 -37.85 15.87 -18.39
CA GLY A 9 -36.93 14.72 -18.46
C GLY A 9 -35.82 14.67 -17.39
N GLY A 10 -35.48 15.81 -16.76
CA GLY A 10 -34.34 15.88 -15.82
C GLY A 10 -34.64 15.40 -14.39
N LYS A 11 -35.90 15.40 -13.96
CA LYS A 11 -36.28 15.10 -12.57
C LYS A 11 -36.49 13.59 -12.29
N GLN A 12 -36.84 12.80 -13.30
CA GLN A 12 -37.09 11.37 -13.14
C GLN A 12 -35.79 10.57 -12.99
N ALA A 13 -34.75 10.87 -13.79
CA ALA A 13 -33.45 10.22 -13.69
C ALA A 13 -32.75 10.47 -12.34
N GLN A 14 -32.84 11.69 -11.79
CA GLN A 14 -32.25 12.03 -10.48
C GLN A 14 -32.97 11.35 -9.30
N ASN A 15 -34.29 11.13 -9.41
CA ASN A 15 -35.07 10.45 -8.37
C ASN A 15 -34.86 8.93 -8.35
N GLU A 16 -34.63 8.31 -9.51
CA GLU A 16 -34.31 6.87 -9.59
C GLU A 16 -32.91 6.56 -9.06
N GLU A 17 -31.90 7.39 -9.37
CA GLU A 17 -30.55 7.23 -8.84
C GLU A 17 -30.49 7.39 -7.31
N THR A 18 -31.16 8.40 -6.77
CA THR A 18 -31.20 8.65 -5.30
C THR A 18 -31.96 7.57 -4.54
N SER A 19 -33.02 7.00 -5.13
CA SER A 19 -33.72 5.84 -4.60
C SER A 19 -32.79 4.61 -4.52
N SER A 20 -32.05 4.33 -5.60
CA SER A 20 -31.13 3.18 -5.68
C SER A 20 -29.97 3.25 -4.66
N LEU A 21 -29.42 4.43 -4.39
CA LEU A 21 -28.36 4.64 -3.42
C LEU A 21 -28.85 4.46 -1.98
N THR A 22 -30.06 4.91 -1.69
CA THR A 22 -30.68 4.78 -0.37
C THR A 22 -30.98 3.32 -0.06
N GLU A 23 -31.47 2.55 -1.02
CA GLU A 23 -31.67 1.10 -0.88
C GLU A 23 -30.36 0.34 -0.67
N ARG A 24 -29.29 0.72 -1.40
CA ARG A 24 -27.94 0.15 -1.19
C ARG A 24 -27.42 0.45 0.21
N ARG A 25 -27.57 1.69 0.69
CA ARG A 25 -27.18 2.09 2.05
C ARG A 25 -27.95 1.31 3.12
N ASN A 26 -29.25 1.13 2.93
CA ASN A 26 -30.10 0.36 3.84
C ASN A 26 -29.78 -1.15 3.84
N ARG A 27 -29.39 -1.71 2.70
CA ARG A 27 -28.89 -3.10 2.63
C ARG A 27 -27.53 -3.23 3.32
N ASN A 28 -26.64 -2.26 3.11
CA ASN A 28 -25.32 -2.26 3.73
C ASN A 28 -25.42 -2.13 5.25
N SER A 29 -26.27 -1.24 5.79
CA SER A 29 -26.44 -1.10 7.24
C SER A 29 -26.96 -2.37 7.93
N LYS A 30 -27.62 -3.26 7.18
CA LYS A 30 -28.10 -4.56 7.70
C LYS A 30 -27.01 -5.64 7.73
N GLN A 31 -25.88 -5.45 7.04
CA GLN A 31 -24.80 -6.43 7.02
C GLN A 31 -24.19 -6.60 8.43
N PRO A 32 -23.89 -7.83 8.89
CA PRO A 32 -23.36 -8.07 10.23
C PRO A 32 -22.10 -7.25 10.56
N ILE A 33 -21.18 -7.12 9.60
CA ILE A 33 -19.94 -6.36 9.76
C ILE A 33 -20.19 -4.88 10.06
N ASN A 34 -21.29 -4.32 9.54
CA ASN A 34 -21.65 -2.92 9.75
C ASN A 34 -22.38 -2.68 11.09
N ARG A 35 -22.57 -3.72 11.92
CA ARG A 35 -23.06 -3.60 13.30
C ARG A 35 -21.95 -3.67 14.35
N LEU A 36 -20.74 -4.05 13.94
CA LEU A 36 -19.59 -4.08 14.83
C LEU A 36 -19.24 -2.65 15.27
N PRO A 37 -18.71 -2.44 16.48
CA PRO A 37 -18.05 -1.19 16.86
C PRO A 37 -16.85 -0.85 15.97
N ASP A 38 -16.48 0.43 15.90
CA ASP A 38 -15.37 0.91 15.06
C ASP A 38 -14.01 0.35 15.49
N ASP A 39 -13.77 0.16 16.79
CA ASP A 39 -12.54 -0.44 17.34
C ASP A 39 -12.38 -1.92 16.93
N ILE A 40 -13.48 -2.67 16.94
CA ILE A 40 -13.49 -4.06 16.47
C ILE A 40 -13.25 -4.11 14.96
N LEU A 41 -13.86 -3.19 14.21
CA LEU A 41 -13.66 -3.09 12.77
C LEU A 41 -12.21 -2.73 12.42
N ALA A 42 -11.61 -1.77 13.13
CA ALA A 42 -10.19 -1.42 12.99
C ALA A 42 -9.26 -2.60 13.29
N ARG A 43 -9.59 -3.40 14.32
CA ARG A 43 -8.82 -4.61 14.64
C ARG A 43 -8.92 -5.68 13.55
N ILE A 44 -10.10 -5.85 12.95
CA ILE A 44 -10.29 -6.74 11.80
C ILE A 44 -9.43 -6.26 10.61
N PHE A 45 -9.41 -4.95 10.35
CA PHE A 45 -8.59 -4.36 9.29
C PHE A 45 -7.10 -4.68 9.49
N LEU A 46 -6.60 -4.49 10.71
CA LEU A 46 -5.20 -4.78 11.04
C LEU A 46 -4.83 -6.27 10.92
N VAL A 47 -5.73 -7.18 11.29
CA VAL A 47 -5.48 -8.62 11.07
C VAL A 47 -5.45 -8.93 9.57
N THR A 48 -6.28 -8.25 8.78
CA THR A 48 -6.37 -8.50 7.34
C THR A 48 -5.13 -8.02 6.60
N THR A 49 -4.49 -6.92 7.02
CA THR A 49 -3.21 -6.48 6.43
C THR A 49 -2.11 -7.52 6.63
N GLY A 50 -2.03 -8.16 7.80
CA GLY A 50 -1.04 -9.22 8.07
C GLY A 50 -1.28 -10.53 7.30
N VAL A 51 -2.52 -10.81 6.88
CA VAL A 51 -2.89 -12.03 6.13
C VAL A 51 -2.89 -11.81 4.61
N SER A 52 -3.00 -10.56 4.15
CA SER A 52 -3.06 -10.19 2.73
C SER A 52 -1.72 -10.33 1.98
N ILE A 53 -0.66 -10.80 2.63
CA ILE A 53 0.67 -11.02 2.04
C ILE A 53 0.66 -12.21 1.05
N ARG A 54 -0.42 -13.00 0.98
CA ARG A 54 -0.51 -14.05 -0.04
C ARG A 54 -0.76 -13.46 -1.43
N PRO A 55 0.07 -13.81 -2.43
CA PRO A 55 -0.12 -13.35 -3.79
C PRO A 55 -1.40 -13.89 -4.40
N ARG A 56 -2.46 -13.07 -4.40
CA ARG A 56 -3.53 -13.23 -5.39
C ARG A 56 -2.90 -12.91 -6.74
N GLY A 57 -2.86 -13.92 -7.60
CA GLY A 57 -1.97 -14.02 -8.76
C GLY A 57 -1.67 -12.72 -9.50
N ALA A 58 -0.40 -12.53 -9.82
CA ALA A 58 0.27 -11.70 -10.84
C ALA A 58 -0.21 -10.25 -11.16
N TYR A 59 -1.43 -9.81 -10.85
CA TYR A 59 -1.98 -8.61 -11.51
C TYR A 59 -2.69 -7.58 -10.64
N ARG A 60 -3.03 -7.84 -9.37
CA ARG A 60 -3.66 -6.81 -8.50
C ARG A 60 -3.37 -7.03 -7.01
N PHE A 61 -2.30 -6.41 -6.51
CA PHE A 61 -2.04 -6.28 -5.08
C PHE A 61 -2.45 -4.90 -4.60
N THR A 62 -3.75 -4.63 -4.60
CA THR A 62 -4.25 -3.49 -3.83
C THR A 62 -4.09 -3.84 -2.35
N LEU A 63 -3.28 -3.07 -1.61
CA LEU A 63 -3.13 -3.32 -0.19
C LEU A 63 -4.48 -3.15 0.50
N PHE A 64 -4.70 -3.93 1.56
CA PHE A 64 -6.00 -3.96 2.22
C PHE A 64 -6.42 -2.55 2.69
N GLN A 65 -5.49 -1.71 3.17
CA GLN A 65 -5.79 -0.34 3.55
C GLN A 65 -6.40 0.50 2.41
N ASP A 66 -5.94 0.33 1.18
CA ASP A 66 -6.45 1.05 0.01
C ASP A 66 -7.81 0.51 -0.43
N VAL A 67 -8.02 -0.81 -0.29
CA VAL A 67 -9.35 -1.40 -0.48
C VAL A 67 -10.33 -0.86 0.57
N ALA A 68 -9.92 -0.83 1.84
CA ALA A 68 -10.78 -0.46 2.96
C ALA A 68 -11.34 0.95 2.81
N ILE A 69 -10.53 1.91 2.33
CA ILE A 69 -10.99 3.28 2.09
C ILE A 69 -11.99 3.41 0.92
N GLN A 70 -12.08 2.41 0.04
CA GLN A 70 -12.98 2.42 -1.12
C GLN A 70 -14.29 1.64 -0.90
N VAL A 71 -14.45 0.90 0.21
CA VAL A 71 -15.65 0.06 0.43
C VAL A 71 -16.90 0.90 0.70
N CYS A 72 -16.86 1.74 1.74
CA CYS A 72 -17.95 2.66 2.09
C CYS A 72 -17.41 3.77 3.01
N SER A 73 -18.19 4.83 3.20
CA SER A 73 -17.79 5.98 4.03
C SER A 73 -17.40 5.60 5.46
N ARG A 74 -18.09 4.62 6.07
CA ARG A 74 -17.75 4.15 7.42
C ARG A 74 -16.38 3.48 7.45
N TRP A 75 -16.09 2.59 6.49
CA TRP A 75 -14.80 1.90 6.44
C TRP A 75 -13.66 2.86 6.15
N MET A 76 -13.89 3.83 5.26
CA MET A 76 -12.95 4.92 5.01
C MET A 76 -12.62 5.69 6.29
N ASN A 77 -13.63 6.12 7.05
CA ASN A 77 -13.42 6.86 8.29
C ASN A 77 -12.64 6.03 9.32
N VAL A 78 -13.00 4.74 9.49
CA VAL A 78 -12.29 3.85 10.43
C VAL A 78 -10.84 3.59 9.99
N ALA A 79 -10.60 3.35 8.71
CA ALA A 79 -9.25 3.13 8.18
C ALA A 79 -8.37 4.38 8.31
N LEU A 80 -8.89 5.55 7.96
CA LEU A 80 -8.17 6.83 8.09
C LEU A 80 -7.92 7.22 9.55
N ALA A 81 -8.84 6.88 10.47
CA ALA A 81 -8.69 7.11 11.91
C ALA A 81 -7.77 6.10 12.61
N SER A 82 -7.22 5.12 11.88
CA SER A 82 -6.37 4.05 12.44
C SER A 82 -4.94 4.14 11.93
N PRO A 83 -4.04 4.95 12.56
CA PRO A 83 -2.66 5.12 12.11
C PRO A 83 -1.87 3.81 11.96
N THR A 84 -2.13 2.82 12.83
CA THR A 84 -1.49 1.50 12.82
C THR A 84 -1.76 0.71 11.54
N LEU A 85 -2.83 1.03 10.80
CA LEU A 85 -3.12 0.39 9.51
C LEU A 85 -2.13 0.82 8.42
N TRP A 86 -1.53 1.99 8.57
CA TRP A 86 -0.64 2.62 7.59
C TRP A 86 0.85 2.42 7.92
N THR A 87 1.17 1.68 8.99
CA THR A 87 2.56 1.45 9.39
C THR A 87 3.27 0.38 8.56
N HIS A 88 2.53 -0.43 7.81
CA HIS A 88 3.10 -1.47 6.95
C HIS A 88 3.20 -0.95 5.52
N ILE A 89 4.44 -0.74 5.06
CA ILE A 89 4.75 -0.11 3.77
C ILE A 89 5.44 -1.14 2.90
N HIS A 90 4.79 -1.52 1.81
CA HIS A 90 5.32 -2.46 0.83
C HIS A 90 5.67 -1.70 -0.45
N ILE A 91 6.96 -1.71 -0.80
CA ILE A 91 7.49 -1.14 -2.03
C ILE A 91 7.81 -2.26 -3.01
N ARG A 92 7.28 -2.10 -4.21
CA ARG A 92 7.67 -2.86 -5.39
C ARG A 92 8.22 -1.91 -6.44
N GLU A 93 8.96 -2.45 -7.40
CA GLU A 93 9.79 -1.77 -8.41
C GLU A 93 9.22 -0.48 -9.06
N HIS A 94 7.89 -0.31 -9.13
CA HIS A 94 7.22 0.88 -9.67
C HIS A 94 6.29 1.55 -8.66
N LEU A 95 6.81 1.89 -7.49
CA LEU A 95 6.03 2.64 -6.53
C LEU A 95 5.90 4.11 -6.96
N ASP A 96 4.68 4.63 -6.87
CA ASP A 96 4.40 6.07 -6.88
C ASP A 96 4.87 6.65 -5.54
N ASP A 97 5.87 7.53 -5.56
CA ASP A 97 6.42 8.19 -4.37
C ASP A 97 5.28 8.85 -3.55
N ASP A 98 4.21 9.30 -4.21
CA ASP A 98 3.03 9.90 -3.59
C ASP A 98 2.29 8.94 -2.63
N ASP A 99 2.21 7.65 -2.95
CA ASP A 99 1.54 6.65 -2.11
C ASP A 99 2.33 6.42 -0.81
N VAL A 100 3.66 6.32 -0.90
CA VAL A 100 4.50 6.17 0.30
C VAL A 100 4.45 7.43 1.16
N ALA A 101 4.52 8.62 0.57
CA ALA A 101 4.34 9.86 1.33
C ALA A 101 2.98 9.89 2.04
N LEU A 102 1.92 9.50 1.35
CA LEU A 102 0.58 9.44 1.89
C LEU A 102 0.48 8.44 3.05
N TRP A 103 0.98 7.23 2.90
CA TRP A 103 0.94 6.21 3.97
C TRP A 103 1.79 6.61 5.17
N VAL A 104 3.00 7.14 4.97
CA VAL A 104 3.84 7.67 6.05
C VAL A 104 3.12 8.80 6.80
N SER A 105 2.43 9.68 6.07
CA SER A 105 1.67 10.77 6.70
C SER A 105 0.53 10.26 7.58
N ARG A 106 -0.18 9.22 7.12
CA ARG A 106 -1.31 8.59 7.83
C ARG A 106 -0.87 7.76 9.03
N ALA A 107 0.31 7.13 8.95
CA ALA A 107 0.92 6.42 10.08
C ALA A 107 1.26 7.35 11.25
N GLY A 108 1.37 8.66 10.99
CA GLY A 108 1.76 9.66 11.96
C GLY A 108 3.27 9.79 12.12
N ARG A 109 3.71 10.66 13.04
CA ARG A 109 5.12 11.06 13.18
C ARG A 109 5.95 10.05 13.96
N ASP A 110 5.36 9.43 14.99
CA ASP A 110 6.11 8.66 15.98
C ASP A 110 5.91 7.15 15.83
N ALA A 111 4.95 6.73 14.99
CA ALA A 111 4.70 5.32 14.77
C ALA A 111 5.92 4.65 14.10
N LEU A 112 6.28 3.47 14.62
CA LEU A 112 7.28 2.61 14.01
C LEU A 112 6.69 1.87 12.81
N LEU A 113 7.48 1.75 11.76
CA LEU A 113 7.10 1.25 10.44
C LEU A 113 7.65 -0.15 10.20
N ASP A 114 6.88 -0.98 9.51
CA ASP A 114 7.30 -2.26 8.96
C ASP A 114 7.48 -2.05 7.45
N ILE A 115 8.73 -2.10 6.99
CA ILE A 115 9.08 -1.83 5.59
C ILE A 115 9.35 -3.15 4.87
N GLU A 116 8.72 -3.36 3.73
CA GLU A 116 8.98 -4.48 2.82
C GLU A 116 9.37 -3.90 1.45
N VAL A 117 10.54 -4.26 0.97
CA VAL A 117 11.06 -3.83 -0.34
C VAL A 117 11.31 -5.08 -1.17
N ASP A 118 10.53 -5.23 -2.24
CA ASP A 118 10.61 -6.36 -3.16
C ASP A 118 11.02 -5.89 -4.56
N ILE A 119 12.22 -6.30 -4.97
CA ILE A 119 12.89 -6.01 -6.24
C ILE A 119 13.32 -7.34 -6.89
N LEU A 120 12.44 -8.34 -6.85
CA LEU A 120 12.70 -9.66 -7.43
C LEU A 120 12.38 -9.72 -8.93
N GLU A 121 11.34 -9.06 -9.44
CA GLU A 121 11.01 -9.10 -10.87
C GLU A 121 10.31 -7.83 -11.37
N PRO A 122 10.48 -7.49 -12.66
CA PRO A 122 9.71 -6.45 -13.30
C PRO A 122 8.24 -6.82 -13.46
N TYR A 123 7.40 -6.06 -12.75
CA TYR A 123 5.95 -6.27 -12.59
C TYR A 123 5.17 -6.31 -13.92
N CYS A 124 5.73 -5.76 -14.99
CA CYS A 124 5.01 -5.61 -16.26
C CYS A 124 5.54 -6.50 -17.40
N GLY A 125 6.57 -7.34 -17.20
CA GLY A 125 7.21 -8.07 -18.31
C GLY A 125 7.78 -7.16 -19.41
N VAL A 126 7.78 -5.85 -19.22
CA VAL A 126 8.25 -4.82 -20.16
C VAL A 126 9.35 -3.92 -19.58
N ALA A 127 9.66 -4.01 -18.28
CA ALA A 127 10.87 -3.42 -17.73
C ALA A 127 11.94 -4.50 -17.70
N PHE A 128 12.61 -4.74 -18.82
CA PHE A 128 13.83 -5.53 -18.81
C PHE A 128 14.89 -4.73 -18.06
N PHE A 129 14.92 -4.79 -16.73
CA PHE A 129 16.23 -4.75 -16.09
C PHE A 129 16.91 -5.98 -16.63
N ASP A 130 17.79 -5.78 -17.61
CA ASP A 130 18.74 -6.82 -17.96
C ASP A 130 19.35 -7.28 -16.64
N ILE A 131 19.48 -8.59 -16.46
CA ILE A 131 20.06 -9.18 -15.26
C ILE A 131 21.48 -8.59 -15.04
N THR A 132 22.05 -7.93 -16.04
CA THR A 132 23.33 -7.22 -15.98
C THR A 132 23.33 -5.81 -15.38
N ASP A 133 22.19 -5.08 -15.25
CA ASP A 133 22.19 -3.70 -14.72
C ASP A 133 21.97 -3.62 -13.20
N TRP A 134 22.92 -4.17 -12.45
CA TRP A 134 22.95 -4.05 -10.99
C TRP A 134 23.19 -2.60 -10.52
N ALA A 135 23.76 -1.74 -11.37
CA ALA A 135 24.03 -0.35 -11.04
C ALA A 135 22.73 0.47 -10.97
N GLU A 136 21.79 0.24 -11.89
CA GLU A 136 20.45 0.84 -11.84
C GLU A 136 19.68 0.36 -10.60
N LYS A 137 19.74 -0.94 -10.27
CA LYS A 137 19.13 -1.49 -9.05
C LYS A 137 19.76 -0.92 -7.79
N GLU A 138 21.08 -0.76 -7.77
CA GLU A 138 21.80 -0.11 -6.68
C GLU A 138 21.32 1.35 -6.50
N HIS A 139 21.18 2.08 -7.61
CA HIS A 139 20.63 3.44 -7.59
C HIS A 139 19.21 3.46 -7.05
N HIS A 140 18.36 2.52 -7.48
CA HIS A 140 16.98 2.43 -7.06
C HIS A 140 16.85 2.18 -5.55
N VAL A 141 17.61 1.22 -5.02
CA VAL A 141 17.69 0.93 -3.59
C VAL A 141 18.16 2.16 -2.80
N ALA A 142 19.17 2.86 -3.30
CA ALA A 142 19.67 4.08 -2.68
C ALA A 142 18.64 5.22 -2.72
N ARG A 143 17.88 5.34 -3.82
CA ARG A 143 16.79 6.32 -3.98
C ARG A 143 15.69 6.05 -2.95
N ILE A 144 15.20 4.82 -2.84
CA ILE A 144 14.18 4.41 -1.85
C ILE A 144 14.65 4.77 -0.44
N PHE A 145 15.87 4.38 -0.08
CA PHE A 145 16.41 4.64 1.25
C PHE A 145 16.47 6.14 1.56
N LYS A 146 16.95 6.96 0.61
CA LYS A 146 17.01 8.41 0.75
C LYS A 146 15.63 9.04 0.82
N TYR A 147 14.67 8.52 0.07
CA TYR A 147 13.29 9.00 0.05
C TYR A 147 12.60 8.78 1.40
N PHE A 148 12.72 7.60 2.00
CA PHE A 148 12.25 7.41 3.38
C PHE A 148 12.92 8.35 4.38
N CYS A 149 14.23 8.56 4.25
CA CYS A 149 14.93 9.52 5.08
C CYS A 149 14.35 10.94 4.93
N SER A 150 14.06 11.39 3.71
CA SER A 150 13.50 12.73 3.46
C SER A 150 12.09 12.89 4.03
N LEU A 151 11.30 11.81 4.05
CA LEU A 151 9.98 11.76 4.68
C LEU A 151 10.01 11.65 6.22
N LYS A 152 11.20 11.74 6.84
CA LYS A 152 11.39 11.48 8.29
C LYS A 152 10.87 10.08 8.68
N ALA A 153 10.99 9.13 7.76
CA ALA A 153 10.59 7.74 7.91
C ALA A 153 11.80 6.79 7.70
N GLY A 154 13.01 7.27 8.01
CA GLY A 154 14.25 6.50 7.90
C GLY A 154 14.43 5.45 9.02
N PRO A 155 15.62 4.82 9.10
CA PRO A 155 15.89 3.65 9.97
C PRO A 155 15.55 3.83 11.45
N GLN A 156 15.58 5.06 11.95
CA GLN A 156 15.18 5.41 13.32
C GLN A 156 13.75 4.98 13.66
N ARG A 157 12.88 4.91 12.66
CA ARG A 157 11.47 4.55 12.82
C ARG A 157 11.15 3.14 12.33
N TRP A 158 12.13 2.35 11.90
CA TRP A 158 11.85 1.01 11.40
C TRP A 158 11.78 0.02 12.55
N ARG A 159 10.67 -0.71 12.64
CA ARG A 159 10.47 -1.86 13.54
C ARG A 159 10.88 -3.15 12.84
N SER A 160 10.48 -3.34 11.59
CA SER A 160 10.94 -4.44 10.76
C SER A 160 11.34 -3.95 9.38
N LEU A 161 12.28 -4.66 8.78
CA LEU A 161 12.67 -4.47 7.41
C LEU A 161 12.78 -5.84 6.72
N SER A 162 12.15 -5.96 5.56
CA SER A 162 12.32 -7.06 4.63
C SER A 162 12.84 -6.52 3.30
N LEU A 163 13.94 -7.09 2.81
CA LEU A 163 14.53 -6.75 1.53
C LEU A 163 14.71 -8.01 0.69
N SER A 164 13.98 -8.08 -0.42
CA SER A 164 14.00 -9.19 -1.37
C SER A 164 14.53 -8.66 -2.70
N ILE A 165 15.68 -9.16 -3.17
CA ILE A 165 16.32 -8.65 -4.38
C ILE A 165 16.92 -9.77 -5.24
N LEU A 166 17.13 -9.52 -6.53
CA LEU A 166 17.65 -10.57 -7.42
C LEU A 166 19.17 -10.81 -7.29
N GLN A 167 19.93 -9.82 -6.82
CA GLN A 167 21.39 -9.79 -6.88
C GLN A 167 22.00 -9.33 -5.56
N PRO A 168 23.20 -9.78 -5.18
CA PRO A 168 23.81 -9.39 -3.91
C PRO A 168 24.31 -7.94 -3.85
N GLU A 169 24.65 -7.30 -4.98
CA GLU A 169 25.24 -5.95 -5.01
C GLU A 169 24.31 -4.86 -4.45
N PRO A 170 23.04 -4.75 -4.87
CA PRO A 170 22.11 -3.78 -4.28
C PRO A 170 21.86 -4.04 -2.78
N LEU A 171 21.96 -5.30 -2.31
CA LEU A 171 21.88 -5.62 -0.89
C LEU A 171 23.08 -5.04 -0.15
N TYR A 172 24.30 -5.24 -0.65
CA TYR A 172 25.49 -4.66 -0.01
C TYR A 172 25.38 -3.15 0.07
N LYS A 173 24.88 -2.49 -0.99
CA LYS A 173 24.61 -1.05 -0.94
C LYS A 173 23.60 -0.68 0.13
N PHE A 174 22.49 -1.41 0.23
CA PHE A 174 21.49 -1.16 1.24
C PHE A 174 22.07 -1.30 2.66
N ILE A 175 22.81 -2.39 2.92
CA ILE A 175 23.48 -2.63 4.21
C ILE A 175 24.47 -1.50 4.51
N GLN A 176 25.25 -1.05 3.52
CA GLN A 176 26.15 0.09 3.70
C GLN A 176 25.42 1.39 4.07
N LEU A 177 24.24 1.64 3.50
CA LEU A 177 23.40 2.80 3.84
C LEU A 177 22.82 2.66 5.24
N LEU A 178 22.33 1.46 5.60
CA LEU A 178 21.81 1.16 6.92
C LEU A 178 22.90 1.32 7.99
N ASN A 179 24.13 0.84 7.74
CA ASN A 179 25.24 0.98 8.68
C ASN A 179 25.64 2.44 8.96
N LYS A 180 25.31 3.38 8.07
CA LYS A 180 25.57 4.82 8.25
C LYS A 180 24.55 5.51 9.14
N GLN A 181 23.42 4.87 9.45
CA GLN A 181 22.36 5.45 10.28
C GLN A 181 21.89 4.46 11.35
N PRO A 182 21.82 4.85 12.63
CA PRO A 182 21.33 3.93 13.65
C PRO A 182 19.88 3.51 13.36
N ALA A 183 19.58 2.23 13.54
CA ALA A 183 18.23 1.66 13.48
C ALA A 183 17.85 1.10 14.87
N PRO A 184 17.72 1.94 15.91
CA PRO A 184 17.61 1.50 17.30
C PRO A 184 16.33 0.73 17.61
N ASN A 185 15.29 0.93 16.79
CA ASN A 185 13.99 0.28 16.97
C ASN A 185 13.83 -0.98 16.10
N LEU A 186 14.83 -1.34 15.29
CA LEU A 186 14.77 -2.47 14.38
C LEU A 186 14.84 -3.77 15.16
N ARG A 187 13.78 -4.58 15.06
CA ARG A 187 13.65 -5.88 15.74
C ARG A 187 13.80 -7.06 14.79
N HIS A 188 13.43 -6.85 13.53
CA HIS A 188 13.45 -7.88 12.51
C HIS A 188 14.10 -7.35 11.24
N LEU A 189 15.10 -8.08 10.76
CA LEU A 189 15.77 -7.83 9.50
C LEU A 189 15.72 -9.12 8.68
N TYR A 190 14.97 -9.09 7.59
CA TYR A 190 14.90 -10.18 6.62
C TYR A 190 15.59 -9.71 5.34
N VAL A 191 16.53 -10.51 4.89
CA VAL A 191 17.29 -10.25 3.68
C VAL A 191 17.27 -11.52 2.85
N GLN A 192 16.73 -11.41 1.65
CA GLN A 192 16.66 -12.52 0.72
C GLN A 192 17.21 -12.07 -0.63
N PHE A 193 18.00 -12.94 -1.25
CA PHE A 193 18.29 -12.83 -2.66
C PHE A 193 17.91 -14.12 -3.39
N ALA A 194 17.31 -13.97 -4.56
CA ALA A 194 16.95 -15.10 -5.41
C ALA A 194 18.01 -15.26 -6.49
N LEU A 195 18.81 -16.33 -6.40
CA LEU A 195 19.58 -16.79 -7.56
C LEU A 195 18.56 -17.34 -8.57
N LYS A 196 18.38 -16.68 -9.71
CA LYS A 196 17.70 -17.35 -10.84
C LYS A 196 18.49 -18.64 -11.13
N PRO A 197 17.87 -19.82 -11.10
CA PRO A 197 18.54 -21.02 -11.56
C PRO A 197 18.95 -20.79 -13.02
N LEU A 198 20.21 -21.08 -13.35
CA LEU A 198 20.70 -21.12 -14.72
C LEU A 198 19.80 -22.12 -15.47
N THR A 199 18.88 -21.63 -16.28
CA THR A 199 18.18 -22.46 -17.26
C THR A 199 19.19 -22.78 -18.35
N GLU A 200 19.62 -24.05 -18.39
CA GLU A 200 20.41 -24.65 -19.47
C GLU A 200 19.70 -24.57 -20.83
#